data_AF-A0A956R967-F1
#
_entry.id   AF-A0A956R967-F1
#
_cell.length_a   1.000
_cell.length_b   1.000
_cell.length_c   1.000
_cell.angle_alpha   90.00
_cell.angle_beta   90.00
_cell.angle_gamma   90.00
#
_symmetry.space_group_name_H-M   'P 1'
#
loop_
_entity.id
_entity.type
_entity.pdbx_description
1 polymer ?
#
loop_
_entity_poly.entity_id
_entity_poly.type
_entity_poly.pdbx_seq_one_letter_code
_entity_poly.pdbx_strand_id
1 'polypeptide(L)'
;MSPTELISAFTWRDGLDFGLLFLIAYGLLRVVQGTRAVPVLVAVASFGVLAWVVQALDLIAVASLLKYVFSSVILLVIVVFQQELRRALLYVGQRLLPQGRREAAESAVGELVSGLERLKRARVGALVILQGEIDMLSVATHRGVPIDAPLRSEILVALAVPHAVNTAHDGALLIEDFRIARAGIICPLTEQHLDPRFGTRHRAAIGCTEETDALALVVSEERGELRLVQHGKMSEALRVSELEARITTWLTTPRVEATRAPAGAEQSRADLSVELSRAELSRGDAERSTVARRRDAGDSGVVRSRDPADSTVHPSGVRVGAKKA
;
A
#
# COMPACT_ATOMS: atom_id res chain seq x y z
N MET A 1 -27.62 -50.22 -10.93
CA MET A 1 -28.33 -48.96 -10.64
C MET A 1 -28.41 -48.18 -11.94
N SER A 2 -29.62 -47.88 -12.40
CA SER A 2 -29.81 -47.05 -13.59
C SER A 2 -29.44 -45.59 -13.28
N PRO A 3 -28.94 -44.81 -14.26
CA PRO A 3 -28.58 -43.40 -14.05
C PRO A 3 -29.73 -42.54 -13.51
N THR A 4 -30.96 -42.96 -13.76
CA THR A 4 -32.19 -42.27 -13.34
C THR A 4 -32.52 -42.49 -11.85
N GLU A 5 -32.11 -43.60 -11.25
CA GLU A 5 -32.25 -43.85 -9.79
C GLU A 5 -31.23 -43.08 -8.95
N LEU A 6 -30.05 -42.78 -9.52
CA LEU A 6 -29.04 -41.94 -8.88
C LEU A 6 -29.49 -40.49 -8.73
N ILE A 7 -30.23 -39.97 -9.71
CA ILE A 7 -30.71 -38.59 -9.72
C ILE A 7 -31.90 -38.41 -8.77
N SER A 8 -32.75 -39.43 -8.62
CA SER A 8 -33.89 -39.39 -7.69
C SER A 8 -33.50 -39.62 -6.23
N ALA A 9 -32.34 -40.24 -5.96
CA ALA A 9 -31.78 -40.38 -4.62
C ALA A 9 -31.04 -39.11 -4.13
N PHE A 10 -30.74 -38.18 -5.04
CA PHE A 10 -30.01 -36.96 -4.72
C PHE A 10 -30.91 -35.98 -3.96
N THR A 11 -30.67 -35.85 -2.67
CA THR A 11 -31.42 -34.97 -1.79
C THR A 11 -30.83 -33.55 -1.88
N TRP A 12 -31.63 -32.51 -1.67
CA TRP A 12 -31.12 -31.13 -1.55
C TRP A 12 -30.00 -30.98 -0.49
N ARG A 13 -29.97 -31.89 0.50
CA ARG A 13 -28.93 -32.01 1.52
C ARG A 13 -27.58 -32.43 0.93
N ASP A 14 -27.58 -33.33 -0.06
CA ASP A 14 -26.34 -33.80 -0.72
C ASP A 14 -25.73 -32.68 -1.57
N GLY A 15 -26.58 -31.87 -2.21
CA GLY A 15 -26.13 -30.66 -2.92
C GLY A 15 -25.54 -29.62 -1.98
N LEU A 16 -26.14 -29.42 -0.81
CA LEU A 16 -25.63 -28.50 0.21
C LEU A 16 -24.32 -29.00 0.84
N ASP A 17 -24.23 -30.31 1.12
CA ASP A 17 -23.04 -30.95 1.67
C ASP A 17 -21.87 -30.87 0.69
N PHE A 18 -22.08 -31.24 -0.57
CA PHE A 18 -21.05 -31.12 -1.61
C PHE A 18 -20.65 -29.66 -1.88
N GLY A 19 -21.62 -28.73 -1.90
CA GLY A 19 -21.34 -27.30 -2.08
C GLY A 19 -20.53 -26.71 -0.93
N LEU A 20 -20.85 -27.08 0.31
CA LEU A 20 -20.11 -26.67 1.49
C LEU A 20 -18.71 -27.28 1.50
N LEU A 21 -18.60 -28.59 1.24
CA LEU A 21 -17.32 -29.29 1.12
C LEU A 21 -16.45 -28.65 0.02
N PHE A 22 -17.03 -28.32 -1.13
CA PHE A 22 -16.34 -27.65 -2.23
C PHE A 22 -15.81 -26.27 -1.82
N LEU A 23 -16.64 -25.44 -1.16
CA LEU A 23 -16.22 -24.13 -0.66
C LEU A 23 -15.09 -24.25 0.37
N ILE A 24 -15.19 -25.20 1.31
CA ILE A 24 -14.15 -25.47 2.30
C ILE A 24 -12.86 -25.93 1.62
N ALA A 25 -12.95 -26.92 0.72
CA ALA A 25 -11.80 -27.44 0.00
C ALA A 25 -11.14 -26.38 -0.88
N TYR A 26 -11.92 -25.58 -1.62
CA TYR A 26 -11.44 -24.48 -2.43
C TYR A 26 -10.75 -23.40 -1.59
N GLY A 27 -11.33 -23.03 -0.45
CA GLY A 27 -10.71 -22.11 0.50
C GLY A 27 -9.37 -22.64 1.03
N LEU A 28 -9.33 -23.92 1.40
CA LEU A 28 -8.12 -24.58 1.90
C LEU A 28 -7.01 -24.64 0.82
N LEU A 29 -7.39 -24.97 -0.42
CA LEU A 29 -6.48 -24.97 -1.57
C LEU A 29 -5.91 -23.57 -1.86
N ARG A 30 -6.74 -22.53 -1.79
CA ARG A 30 -6.31 -21.14 -2.02
C ARG A 30 -5.30 -20.66 -0.98
N VAL A 31 -5.46 -21.06 0.28
CA VAL A 31 -4.52 -20.73 1.38
C VAL A 31 -3.19 -21.46 1.22
N VAL A 32 -3.22 -22.70 0.71
CA VAL A 32 -2.01 -23.52 0.54
C VAL A 32 -1.20 -23.11 -0.70
N GLN A 33 -1.84 -22.56 -1.74
CA GLN A 33 -1.15 -22.12 -2.97
C GLN A 33 -0.06 -21.08 -2.69
N GLY A 34 1.18 -21.39 -3.11
CA GLY A 34 2.35 -20.53 -2.91
C GLY A 34 3.11 -20.76 -1.61
N THR A 35 2.64 -21.68 -0.75
CA THR A 35 3.33 -22.05 0.49
C THR A 35 4.20 -23.30 0.32
N ARG A 36 5.11 -23.55 1.28
CA ARG A 36 5.87 -24.80 1.37
C ARG A 36 5.01 -26.06 1.57
N ALA A 37 3.69 -25.92 1.75
CA ALA A 37 2.77 -27.04 1.89
C ALA A 37 2.36 -27.65 0.54
N VAL A 38 2.52 -26.94 -0.59
CA VAL A 38 2.17 -27.46 -1.94
C VAL A 38 2.96 -28.74 -2.29
N PRO A 39 4.31 -28.78 -2.15
CA PRO A 39 5.07 -30.00 -2.43
C PRO A 39 4.65 -31.19 -1.56
N VAL A 40 4.31 -30.94 -0.29
CA VAL A 40 3.85 -31.99 0.62
C VAL A 40 2.49 -32.53 0.21
N LEU A 41 1.56 -31.64 -0.17
CA LEU A 41 0.25 -32.02 -0.69
C LEU A 41 0.37 -32.86 -1.97
N VAL A 42 1.25 -32.44 -2.89
CA VAL A 42 1.56 -33.19 -4.12
C VAL A 42 2.16 -34.56 -3.79
N ALA A 43 3.05 -34.66 -2.80
CA ALA A 43 3.64 -35.92 -2.36
C ALA A 43 2.61 -36.87 -1.72
N VAL A 44 1.70 -36.36 -0.89
CA VAL A 44 0.62 -37.15 -0.30
C VAL A 44 -0.37 -37.61 -1.38
N ALA A 45 -0.74 -36.73 -2.30
CA ALA A 45 -1.63 -37.06 -3.42
C ALA A 45 -1.02 -38.10 -4.36
N SER A 46 0.27 -37.95 -4.71
CA SER A 46 0.97 -38.93 -5.55
C SER A 46 1.08 -40.30 -4.88
N PHE A 47 1.27 -40.33 -3.55
CA PHE A 47 1.25 -41.56 -2.78
C PHE A 47 -0.12 -42.24 -2.78
N GLY A 48 -1.21 -41.44 -2.74
CA GLY A 48 -2.58 -41.93 -2.89
C GLY A 48 -2.85 -42.52 -4.28
N VAL A 49 -2.38 -41.86 -5.35
CA VAL A 49 -2.47 -42.38 -6.72
C VAL A 49 -1.70 -43.69 -6.86
N LEU A 50 -0.50 -43.77 -6.29
CA LEU A 50 0.30 -45.00 -6.28
C LEU A 50 -0.44 -46.14 -5.57
N ALA A 51 -1.09 -45.85 -4.44
CA ALA A 51 -1.91 -46.83 -3.71
C ALA A 51 -3.09 -47.35 -4.54
N TRP A 52 -3.74 -46.47 -5.28
CA TRP A 52 -4.83 -46.83 -6.18
C TRP A 52 -4.35 -47.71 -7.33
N VAL A 53 -3.22 -47.37 -7.97
CA VAL A 53 -2.61 -48.19 -9.03
C VAL A 53 -2.20 -49.58 -8.52
N VAL A 54 -1.57 -49.64 -7.35
CA VAL A 54 -1.13 -50.90 -6.72
C VAL A 54 -2.32 -51.82 -6.41
N GLN A 55 -3.45 -51.25 -5.97
CA GLN A 55 -4.69 -52.00 -5.77
C GLN A 55 -5.32 -52.45 -7.09
N ALA A 56 -5.33 -51.60 -8.12
CA ALA A 56 -5.88 -51.94 -9.44
C ALA A 56 -5.10 -53.08 -10.13
N LEU A 57 -3.82 -53.25 -9.79
CA LEU A 57 -2.93 -54.30 -10.32
C LEU A 57 -2.83 -55.54 -9.41
N ASP A 58 -3.62 -55.61 -8.32
CA ASP A 58 -3.63 -56.73 -7.35
C ASP A 58 -2.24 -57.08 -6.76
N LEU A 59 -1.37 -56.09 -6.58
CA LEU A 59 -0.02 -56.26 -6.01
C LEU A 59 -0.09 -56.40 -4.47
N ILE A 60 -0.42 -57.60 -3.97
CA ILE A 60 -0.66 -57.88 -2.54
C ILE A 60 0.49 -57.45 -1.62
N ALA A 61 1.74 -57.78 -1.98
CA ALA A 61 2.91 -57.45 -1.15
C ALA A 61 3.15 -55.94 -1.06
N VAL A 62 3.04 -55.24 -2.20
CA VAL A 62 3.22 -53.78 -2.28
C VAL A 62 2.06 -53.06 -1.57
N ALA A 63 0.82 -53.53 -1.74
CA ALA A 63 -0.35 -52.99 -1.05
C ALA A 63 -0.20 -53.10 0.47
N SER A 64 0.31 -54.24 0.95
CA SER A 64 0.57 -54.46 2.38
C SER A 64 1.63 -53.51 2.92
N LEU A 65 2.75 -53.34 2.21
CA LEU A 65 3.80 -52.39 2.57
C LEU A 65 3.25 -50.96 2.61
N LEU A 66 2.50 -50.57 1.58
CA LEU A 66 1.94 -49.23 1.48
C LEU A 66 0.95 -48.93 2.61
N LYS A 67 0.19 -49.93 3.07
CA LYS A 67 -0.71 -49.80 4.24
C LYS A 67 0.05 -49.49 5.53
N TYR A 68 1.19 -50.13 5.78
CA TYR A 68 2.05 -49.81 6.93
C TYR A 68 2.62 -48.40 6.84
N VAL A 69 3.04 -47.98 5.64
CA VAL A 69 3.50 -46.60 5.42
C VAL A 69 2.37 -45.60 5.65
N PHE A 70 1.16 -45.86 5.13
CA PHE A 70 -0.04 -45.04 5.34
C PHE A 70 -0.37 -44.86 6.82
N SER A 71 -0.24 -45.91 7.62
CA SER A 71 -0.42 -45.81 9.08
C SER A 71 0.54 -44.82 9.74
N SER A 72 1.70 -44.56 9.13
CA SER A 72 2.72 -43.63 9.61
C SER A 72 2.64 -42.25 8.96
N VAL A 73 1.81 -42.05 7.92
CA VAL A 73 1.69 -40.77 7.20
C VAL A 73 1.22 -39.65 8.11
N ILE A 74 0.27 -39.90 9.03
CA ILE A 74 -0.16 -38.90 10.00
C ILE A 74 1.01 -38.41 10.87
N LEU A 75 1.86 -39.32 11.35
CA LEU A 75 3.03 -38.96 12.14
C LEU A 75 4.03 -38.16 11.30
N LEU A 76 4.30 -38.61 10.08
CA LEU A 76 5.19 -37.92 9.14
C LEU A 76 4.70 -36.50 8.85
N VAL A 77 3.40 -36.33 8.58
CA VAL A 77 2.76 -35.03 8.37
C VAL A 77 2.95 -34.15 9.60
N ILE A 78 2.67 -34.64 10.82
CA ILE A 78 2.85 -33.86 12.06
C ILE A 78 4.31 -33.39 12.23
N VAL A 79 5.29 -34.25 11.96
CA VAL A 79 6.73 -33.90 12.09
C VAL A 79 7.14 -32.88 11.04
N VAL A 80 6.73 -33.07 9.78
CA VAL A 80 7.03 -32.13 8.68
C VAL A 80 6.36 -30.78 8.93
N PHE A 81 5.13 -30.77 9.43
CA PHE A 81 4.35 -29.57 9.73
C PHE A 81 4.49 -29.08 11.18
N GLN A 82 5.48 -29.56 11.93
CA GLN A 82 5.61 -29.22 13.36
C GLN A 82 5.73 -27.70 13.57
N GLN A 83 6.45 -27.03 12.68
CA GLN A 83 6.67 -25.58 12.76
C GLN A 83 5.40 -24.79 12.40
N GLU A 84 4.63 -25.25 11.43
CA GLU A 84 3.35 -24.66 11.01
C GLU A 84 2.29 -24.83 12.08
N LEU A 85 2.17 -26.03 12.68
CA LEU A 85 1.26 -26.29 13.78
C LEU A 85 1.58 -25.41 14.99
N ARG A 86 2.86 -25.30 15.36
CA ARG A 86 3.30 -24.39 16.42
C ARG A 86 2.92 -22.95 16.11
N ARG A 87 3.15 -22.49 14.87
CA ARG A 87 2.81 -21.13 14.43
C ARG A 87 1.31 -20.86 14.47
N ALA A 88 0.50 -21.78 13.96
CA ALA A 88 -0.95 -21.69 13.98
C ALA A 88 -1.49 -21.61 15.42
N LEU A 89 -0.95 -22.44 16.33
CA LEU A 89 -1.30 -22.41 17.75
C LEU A 89 -0.91 -21.10 18.43
N LEU A 90 0.27 -20.56 18.12
CA LEU A 90 0.69 -19.25 18.63
C LEU A 90 -0.22 -18.13 18.13
N TYR A 91 -0.57 -18.14 16.84
CA TYR A 91 -1.48 -17.17 16.25
C TYR A 91 -2.88 -17.22 16.88
N VAL A 92 -3.43 -18.42 17.02
CA VAL A 92 -4.73 -18.65 17.67
C VAL A 92 -4.66 -18.26 19.16
N GLY A 93 -3.60 -18.66 19.87
CA GLY A 93 -3.39 -18.32 21.27
C GLY A 93 -3.32 -16.81 21.51
N GLN A 94 -2.60 -16.07 20.66
CA GLN A 94 -2.53 -14.61 20.72
C GLN A 94 -3.87 -13.94 20.39
N ARG A 95 -4.68 -14.53 19.51
CA ARG A 95 -6.00 -13.98 19.16
C ARG A 95 -7.05 -14.25 20.23
N LEU A 96 -6.90 -15.32 21.00
CA LEU A 96 -7.79 -15.68 22.10
C LEU A 96 -7.40 -15.02 23.44
N LEU A 97 -6.12 -14.73 23.66
CA LEU A 97 -5.62 -14.11 24.90
C LEU A 97 -5.19 -12.64 24.66
N PRO A 98 -5.99 -11.64 25.10
CA PRO A 98 -5.67 -10.23 24.91
C PRO A 98 -4.36 -9.78 25.59
N GLN A 99 -3.96 -10.45 26.68
CA GLN A 99 -2.67 -10.20 27.36
C GLN A 99 -1.48 -10.63 26.49
N GLY A 100 -1.53 -11.83 25.89
CA GLY A 100 -0.44 -12.34 25.05
C GLY A 100 -0.24 -11.52 23.77
N ARG A 101 -1.33 -10.95 23.20
CA ARG A 101 -1.24 -10.03 22.07
C ARG A 101 -0.56 -8.72 22.46
N ARG A 102 -0.81 -8.20 23.66
CA ARG A 102 -0.21 -6.97 24.16
C ARG A 102 1.29 -7.12 24.43
N GLU A 103 1.71 -8.18 25.09
CA GLU A 103 3.13 -8.46 25.33
C GLU A 103 3.91 -8.68 24.03
N ALA A 104 3.33 -9.43 23.08
CA ALA A 104 3.91 -9.63 21.76
C ALA A 104 4.02 -8.31 20.99
N ALA A 105 2.99 -7.45 21.07
CA ALA A 105 3.01 -6.12 20.47
C ALA A 105 4.08 -5.22 21.08
N GLU A 106 4.16 -5.14 22.41
CA GLU A 106 5.16 -4.33 23.12
C GLU A 106 6.59 -4.76 22.76
N SER A 107 6.86 -6.07 22.79
CA SER A 107 8.17 -6.60 22.37
C SER A 107 8.49 -6.28 20.90
N ALA A 108 7.50 -6.41 20.01
CA ALA A 108 7.68 -6.17 18.58
C ALA A 108 7.90 -4.69 18.26
N VAL A 109 7.17 -3.79 18.93
CA VAL A 109 7.34 -2.34 18.82
C VAL A 109 8.73 -1.94 19.28
N GLY A 110 9.21 -2.48 20.42
CA GLY A 110 10.57 -2.22 20.89
C GLY A 110 11.66 -2.62 19.87
N GLU A 111 11.53 -3.81 19.28
CA GLU A 111 12.45 -4.30 18.23
C GLU A 111 12.43 -3.44 16.97
N LEU A 112 11.23 -3.00 16.54
CA LEU A 112 11.03 -2.11 15.41
C LEU A 112 11.66 -0.73 15.65
N VAL A 113 11.37 -0.11 16.79
CA VAL A 113 11.89 1.20 17.18
C VAL A 113 13.42 1.15 17.26
N SER A 114 13.97 0.12 17.91
CA SER A 114 15.42 -0.11 18.00
C SER A 114 16.07 -0.24 16.62
N GLY A 115 15.48 -1.03 15.72
CA GLY A 115 15.96 -1.19 14.34
C GLY A 115 15.94 0.12 13.55
N LEU A 116 14.83 0.85 13.60
CA LEU A 116 14.69 2.15 12.93
C LEU A 116 15.66 3.20 13.49
N GLU A 117 15.90 3.20 14.79
CA GLU A 117 16.88 4.11 15.39
C GLU A 117 18.31 3.81 14.93
N ARG A 118 18.67 2.53 14.81
CA ARG A 118 19.97 2.12 14.24
C ARG A 118 20.13 2.60 12.80
N LEU A 119 19.11 2.43 11.96
CA LEU A 119 19.11 2.91 10.58
C LEU A 119 19.21 4.44 10.51
N LYS A 120 18.44 5.14 11.35
CA LYS A 120 18.48 6.60 11.48
C LYS A 120 19.89 7.09 11.82
N ARG A 121 20.52 6.51 12.85
CA ARG A 121 21.89 6.87 13.28
C ARG A 121 22.92 6.61 12.17
N ALA A 122 22.75 5.53 11.41
CA ALA A 122 23.60 5.18 10.28
C ALA A 122 23.28 5.94 8.98
N ARG A 123 22.22 6.78 8.96
CA ARG A 123 21.68 7.44 7.76
C ARG A 123 21.39 6.47 6.62
N VAL A 124 20.89 5.30 6.96
CA VAL A 124 20.45 4.30 5.98
C VAL A 124 18.98 4.54 5.69
N GLY A 125 18.67 4.83 4.42
CA GLY A 125 17.30 5.04 3.97
C GLY A 125 16.46 3.77 4.07
N ALA A 126 15.26 3.88 4.64
CA ALA A 126 14.37 2.75 4.79
C ALA A 126 12.90 3.17 4.69
N LEU A 127 12.09 2.27 4.16
CA LEU A 127 10.62 2.38 4.15
C LEU A 127 10.07 1.10 4.79
N VAL A 128 9.37 1.25 5.90
CA VAL A 128 8.76 0.13 6.63
C VAL A 128 7.26 0.37 6.72
N ILE A 129 6.46 -0.61 6.36
CA ILE A 129 5.00 -0.50 6.30
C ILE A 129 4.41 -1.50 7.28
N LEU A 130 3.66 -0.99 8.26
CA LEU A 130 2.85 -1.81 9.15
C LEU A 130 1.48 -1.98 8.52
N GLN A 131 1.10 -3.22 8.22
CA GLN A 131 -0.15 -3.49 7.51
C GLN A 131 -1.37 -3.13 8.35
N GLY A 132 -2.29 -2.46 7.66
CA GLY A 132 -3.62 -2.14 8.12
C GLY A 132 -4.57 -3.36 8.12
N GLU A 133 -5.86 -3.11 7.99
CA GLU A 133 -6.86 -4.13 7.64
C GLU A 133 -6.89 -4.37 6.12
N ILE A 134 -6.60 -3.33 5.34
CA ILE A 134 -6.49 -3.42 3.89
C ILE A 134 -5.16 -4.10 3.54
N ASP A 135 -5.23 -5.14 2.71
CA ASP A 135 -4.05 -5.87 2.24
C ASP A 135 -3.14 -4.96 1.41
N MET A 136 -1.93 -4.72 1.89
CA MET A 136 -0.95 -3.84 1.24
C MET A 136 -0.52 -4.39 -0.13
N LEU A 137 -0.56 -5.71 -0.31
CA LEU A 137 -0.17 -6.35 -1.57
C LEU A 137 -1.21 -6.21 -2.69
N SER A 138 -2.41 -5.70 -2.36
CA SER A 138 -3.45 -5.38 -3.34
C SER A 138 -3.16 -4.07 -4.08
N VAL A 139 -2.46 -3.13 -3.43
CA VAL A 139 -2.11 -1.81 -4.00
C VAL A 139 -0.66 -1.72 -4.49
N ALA A 140 0.20 -2.65 -4.07
CA ALA A 140 1.60 -2.67 -4.46
C ALA A 140 1.79 -2.96 -5.95
N THR A 141 2.66 -2.19 -6.61
CA THR A 141 3.04 -2.41 -8.02
C THR A 141 3.92 -3.65 -8.17
N HIS A 142 4.78 -3.93 -7.18
CA HIS A 142 5.58 -5.15 -7.11
C HIS A 142 5.54 -5.72 -5.70
N ARG A 143 5.22 -7.01 -5.56
CA ARG A 143 4.97 -7.68 -4.27
C ARG A 143 6.25 -8.03 -3.48
N GLY A 144 7.43 -7.77 -4.03
CA GLY A 144 8.70 -8.11 -3.39
C GLY A 144 8.89 -9.60 -3.11
N VAL A 145 9.87 -9.91 -2.28
CA VAL A 145 10.27 -11.29 -1.93
C VAL A 145 9.68 -11.67 -0.57
N PRO A 146 9.07 -12.87 -0.43
CA PRO A 146 8.63 -13.37 0.87
C PRO A 146 9.82 -13.66 1.78
N ILE A 147 9.77 -13.14 3.01
CA ILE A 147 10.81 -13.32 4.03
C ILE A 147 10.30 -14.22 5.16
N ASP A 148 9.09 -13.97 5.67
CA ASP A 148 8.50 -14.62 6.86
C ASP A 148 9.50 -14.76 8.04
N ALA A 149 10.03 -13.63 8.50
CA ALA A 149 10.95 -13.58 9.62
C ALA A 149 10.29 -12.95 10.87
N PRO A 150 10.71 -13.35 12.09
CA PRO A 150 10.33 -12.62 13.30
C PRO A 150 10.81 -11.17 13.22
N LEU A 151 10.03 -10.23 13.76
CA LEU A 151 10.45 -8.83 13.85
C LEU A 151 11.54 -8.68 14.91
N ARG A 152 12.79 -8.58 14.43
CA ARG A 152 14.00 -8.34 15.24
C ARG A 152 14.76 -7.18 14.65
N SER A 153 15.37 -6.36 15.50
CA SER A 153 16.12 -5.18 15.07
C SER A 153 17.25 -5.53 14.11
N GLU A 154 17.93 -6.68 14.32
CA GLU A 154 19.03 -7.18 13.49
C GLU A 154 18.55 -7.51 12.07
N ILE A 155 17.39 -8.17 11.97
CA ILE A 155 16.84 -8.61 10.68
C ILE A 155 16.34 -7.38 9.90
N LEU A 156 15.65 -6.47 10.59
CA LEU A 156 15.18 -5.22 9.98
C LEU A 156 16.36 -4.41 9.42
N VAL A 157 17.43 -4.26 10.20
CA VAL A 157 18.63 -3.54 9.75
C VAL A 157 19.27 -4.27 8.57
N ALA A 158 19.47 -5.59 8.65
CA ALA A 158 20.09 -6.37 7.59
C ALA A 158 19.36 -6.25 6.25
N LEU A 159 18.02 -6.25 6.26
CA LEU A 159 17.21 -6.12 5.04
C LEU A 159 17.27 -4.70 4.45
N ALA A 160 17.42 -3.67 5.29
CA ALA A 160 17.44 -2.27 4.86
C ALA A 160 18.83 -1.76 4.42
N VAL A 161 19.92 -2.47 4.74
CA VAL A 161 21.28 -2.01 4.40
C VAL A 161 21.51 -2.04 2.88
N PRO A 162 21.88 -0.89 2.27
CA PRO A 162 22.16 -0.83 0.85
C PRO A 162 23.46 -1.54 0.53
N HIS A 163 23.39 -2.50 -0.40
CA HIS A 163 24.54 -3.23 -0.89
C HIS A 163 24.26 -3.69 -2.33
N ALA A 164 25.29 -3.76 -3.18
CA ALA A 164 25.14 -4.04 -4.61
C ALA A 164 24.42 -5.36 -4.93
N VAL A 165 24.52 -6.37 -4.05
CA VAL A 165 23.82 -7.66 -4.19
C VAL A 165 22.59 -7.81 -3.29
N ASN A 166 22.36 -6.89 -2.36
CA ASN A 166 21.16 -6.94 -1.53
C ASN A 166 20.03 -6.26 -2.31
N THR A 167 19.08 -6.99 -2.88
CA THR A 167 17.92 -6.37 -3.55
C THR A 167 16.76 -6.06 -2.60
N ALA A 168 16.82 -6.53 -1.35
CA ALA A 168 15.73 -6.39 -0.38
C ALA A 168 15.54 -4.94 0.11
N HIS A 169 16.59 -4.12 0.08
CA HIS A 169 16.55 -2.71 0.49
C HIS A 169 15.94 -1.77 -0.56
N ASP A 170 15.76 -2.25 -1.79
CA ASP A 170 15.19 -1.49 -2.90
C ASP A 170 13.67 -1.59 -2.89
N GLY A 171 13.06 -0.81 -1.99
CA GLY A 171 11.61 -0.78 -1.78
C GLY A 171 11.23 -0.72 -0.30
N ALA A 172 10.03 -1.19 0.00
CA ALA A 172 9.47 -1.25 1.35
C ALA A 172 9.65 -2.63 2.00
N LEU A 173 9.83 -2.62 3.31
CA LEU A 173 9.65 -3.78 4.18
C LEU A 173 8.20 -3.81 4.67
N LEU A 174 7.51 -4.93 4.52
CA LEU A 174 6.14 -5.11 5.00
C LEU A 174 6.13 -5.93 6.28
N ILE A 175 5.48 -5.38 7.29
CA ILE A 175 5.27 -6.01 8.58
C ILE A 175 3.80 -6.36 8.74
N GLU A 176 3.53 -7.65 8.95
CA GLU A 176 2.21 -8.22 9.20
C GLU A 176 2.26 -8.98 10.52
N ASP A 177 1.27 -8.77 11.39
CA ASP A 177 1.14 -9.49 12.67
C ASP A 177 2.47 -9.60 13.46
N PHE A 178 3.19 -8.48 13.58
CA PHE A 178 4.47 -8.38 14.29
C PHE A 178 5.62 -9.22 13.69
N ARG A 179 5.56 -9.51 12.38
CA ARG A 179 6.58 -10.24 11.62
C ARG A 179 6.93 -9.50 10.33
N ILE A 180 8.16 -9.68 9.86
CA ILE A 180 8.58 -9.18 8.56
C ILE A 180 8.08 -10.16 7.50
N ALA A 181 6.99 -9.81 6.84
CA ALA A 181 6.34 -10.65 5.84
C ALA A 181 7.16 -10.67 4.54
N ARG A 182 7.52 -9.49 4.05
CA ARG A 182 8.13 -9.28 2.72
C ARG A 182 9.12 -8.12 2.72
N ALA A 183 10.04 -8.15 1.76
CA ALA A 183 11.00 -7.08 1.51
C ALA A 183 11.09 -6.73 0.01
N GLY A 184 11.55 -5.52 -0.31
CA GLY A 184 11.65 -5.04 -1.69
C GLY A 184 10.29 -4.81 -2.35
N ILE A 185 9.27 -4.39 -1.60
CA ILE A 185 7.95 -4.07 -2.16
C ILE A 185 8.00 -2.69 -2.83
N ILE A 186 7.48 -2.59 -4.04
CA ILE A 186 7.36 -1.31 -4.74
C ILE A 186 5.95 -0.76 -4.52
N CYS A 187 5.87 0.31 -3.73
CA CYS A 187 4.65 1.07 -3.48
C CYS A 187 4.27 1.98 -4.66
N PRO A 188 2.98 2.26 -4.86
CA PRO A 188 2.56 3.39 -5.68
C PRO A 188 3.15 4.69 -5.11
N LEU A 189 3.50 5.62 -6.00
CA LEU A 189 3.98 6.94 -5.63
C LEU A 189 2.80 7.90 -5.63
N THR A 190 2.70 8.74 -4.60
CA THR A 190 1.71 9.83 -4.59
C THR A 190 1.95 10.85 -5.70
N GLU A 191 0.87 11.39 -6.25
CA GLU A 191 0.88 12.52 -7.18
C GLU A 191 0.82 13.88 -6.46
N GLN A 192 0.68 13.89 -5.12
CA GLN A 192 0.65 15.13 -4.34
C GLN A 192 1.92 15.96 -4.55
N HIS A 193 1.74 17.28 -4.63
CA HIS A 193 2.86 18.21 -4.72
C HIS A 193 3.60 18.28 -3.38
N LEU A 194 4.75 17.62 -3.32
CA LEU A 194 5.62 17.57 -2.15
C LEU A 194 6.83 18.48 -2.32
N ASP A 195 7.34 18.99 -1.20
CA ASP A 195 8.61 19.71 -1.17
C ASP A 195 9.71 18.86 -1.84
N PRO A 196 10.49 19.43 -2.79
CA PRO A 196 11.52 18.70 -3.54
C PRO A 196 12.53 17.95 -2.67
N ARG A 197 12.71 18.34 -1.40
CA ARG A 197 13.56 17.64 -0.43
C ARG A 197 13.11 16.24 -0.05
N PHE A 198 11.90 15.84 -0.46
CA PHE A 198 11.36 14.51 -0.19
C PHE A 198 11.58 13.60 -1.40
N GLY A 199 12.39 12.56 -1.18
CA GLY A 199 12.70 11.56 -2.20
C GLY A 199 11.57 10.55 -2.48
N THR A 200 11.89 9.56 -3.31
CA THR A 200 10.95 8.51 -3.75
C THR A 200 10.38 7.68 -2.61
N ARG A 201 11.16 7.34 -1.57
CA ARG A 201 10.67 6.61 -0.39
C ARG A 201 9.58 7.35 0.37
N HIS A 202 9.64 8.68 0.43
CA HIS A 202 8.61 9.50 1.06
C HIS A 202 7.33 9.52 0.21
N ARG A 203 7.48 9.69 -1.12
CA ARG A 203 6.35 9.60 -2.06
C ARG A 203 5.67 8.24 -2.03
N ALA A 204 6.45 7.16 -1.96
CA ALA A 204 6.00 5.79 -1.82
C ALA A 204 5.24 5.58 -0.50
N ALA A 205 5.74 6.10 0.61
CA ALA A 205 5.06 6.03 1.90
C ALA A 205 3.69 6.71 1.85
N ILE A 206 3.60 7.89 1.23
CA ILE A 206 2.33 8.61 1.07
C ILE A 206 1.39 7.82 0.17
N GLY A 207 1.82 7.43 -1.03
CA GLY A 207 1.00 6.69 -1.98
C GLY A 207 0.43 5.38 -1.42
N CYS A 208 1.25 4.61 -0.71
CA CYS A 208 0.79 3.38 -0.05
C CYS A 208 -0.28 3.65 1.03
N THR A 209 -0.20 4.77 1.75
CA THR A 209 -1.14 5.13 2.82
C THR A 209 -2.33 5.97 2.36
N GLU A 210 -2.37 6.38 1.09
CA GLU A 210 -3.55 6.98 0.46
C GLU A 210 -4.59 5.90 0.13
N GLU A 211 -4.10 4.75 -0.35
CA GLU A 211 -4.92 3.62 -0.79
C GLU A 211 -5.20 2.59 0.32
N THR A 212 -4.53 2.71 1.48
CA THR A 212 -4.64 1.75 2.59
C THR A 212 -4.67 2.45 3.96
N ASP A 213 -5.17 1.74 4.97
CA ASP A 213 -5.11 2.16 6.38
C ASP A 213 -3.76 1.82 7.06
N ALA A 214 -2.74 1.46 6.27
CA ALA A 214 -1.41 1.12 6.76
C ALA A 214 -0.71 2.30 7.42
N LEU A 215 0.26 1.99 8.28
CA LEU A 215 1.17 2.96 8.87
C LEU A 215 2.55 2.81 8.23
N ALA A 216 3.01 3.82 7.52
CA ALA A 216 4.34 3.81 6.91
C ALA A 216 5.35 4.61 7.76
N LEU A 217 6.54 4.06 7.92
CA LEU A 217 7.67 4.63 8.65
C LEU A 217 8.82 4.83 7.67
N VAL A 218 9.32 6.06 7.58
CA VAL A 218 10.35 6.45 6.61
C VAL A 218 11.58 6.96 7.32
N VAL A 219 12.74 6.38 7.03
CA VAL A 219 14.05 6.91 7.40
C VAL A 219 14.68 7.56 6.17
N SER A 220 15.05 8.84 6.29
CA SER A 220 15.73 9.58 5.22
C SER A 220 17.23 9.21 5.18
N GLU A 221 17.72 8.80 4.00
CA GLU A 221 19.15 8.57 3.76
C GLU A 221 19.97 9.88 3.76
N GLU A 222 19.38 10.98 3.31
CA GLU A 222 20.06 12.27 3.24
C GLU A 222 20.16 12.95 4.61
N ARG A 223 19.07 12.92 5.38
CA ARG A 223 18.92 13.73 6.60
C ARG A 223 18.99 12.93 7.89
N GLY A 224 18.84 11.60 7.83
CA GLY A 224 18.70 10.78 9.04
C GLY A 224 17.47 11.19 9.87
N GLU A 225 16.44 11.72 9.23
CA GLU A 225 15.14 11.99 9.86
C GLU A 225 14.27 10.73 9.80
N LEU A 226 13.53 10.49 10.88
CA LEU A 226 12.48 9.48 10.92
C LEU A 226 11.12 10.18 10.88
N ARG A 227 10.24 9.76 9.97
CA ARG A 227 8.89 10.29 9.84
C ARG A 227 7.88 9.17 9.72
N LEU A 228 6.65 9.46 10.11
CA LEU A 228 5.51 8.56 10.02
C LEU A 228 4.53 9.11 9.00
N VAL A 229 3.94 8.24 8.21
CA VAL A 229 2.95 8.57 7.20
C VAL A 229 1.72 7.70 7.41
N GLN A 230 0.56 8.33 7.43
CA GLN A 230 -0.73 7.67 7.61
C GLN A 230 -1.82 8.47 6.90
N HIS A 231 -2.74 7.81 6.20
CA HIS A 231 -3.84 8.46 5.46
C HIS A 231 -3.33 9.58 4.53
N GLY A 232 -2.26 9.31 3.80
CA GLY A 232 -1.63 10.28 2.89
C GLY A 232 -0.98 11.50 3.56
N LYS A 233 -0.89 11.54 4.90
CA LYS A 233 -0.30 12.66 5.65
C LYS A 233 1.01 12.26 6.31
N MET A 234 2.06 13.01 6.02
CA MET A 234 3.38 12.82 6.62
C MET A 234 3.56 13.70 7.86
N SER A 235 4.09 13.12 8.94
CA SER A 235 4.40 13.83 10.17
C SER A 235 5.64 14.72 10.07
N GLU A 236 5.84 15.55 11.09
CA GLU A 236 7.15 16.13 11.39
C GLU A 236 8.17 15.03 11.75
N ALA A 237 9.45 15.41 11.79
CA ALA A 237 10.52 14.48 12.17
C ALA A 237 10.36 14.08 13.65
N LEU A 238 10.36 12.78 13.92
CA LEU A 238 10.06 12.22 15.23
C LEU A 238 11.33 11.89 16.02
N ARG A 239 11.23 12.04 17.34
CA ARG A 239 12.15 11.40 18.29
C ARG A 239 11.73 9.95 18.56
N VAL A 240 12.67 9.17 19.08
CA VAL A 240 12.47 7.74 19.37
C VAL A 240 11.32 7.51 20.34
N SER A 241 11.24 8.31 21.40
CA SER A 241 10.15 8.24 22.39
C SER A 241 8.78 8.59 21.80
N GLU A 242 8.73 9.52 20.85
CA GLU A 242 7.48 9.91 20.17
C GLU A 242 7.03 8.84 19.17
N LEU A 243 7.98 8.14 18.54
CA LEU A 243 7.70 7.04 17.61
C LEU A 243 6.98 5.88 18.30
N GLU A 244 7.53 5.42 19.42
CA GLU A 244 6.97 4.30 20.19
C GLU A 244 5.54 4.60 20.65
N ALA A 245 5.31 5.81 21.17
CA ALA A 245 3.99 6.27 21.57
C ALA A 245 3.00 6.30 20.39
N ARG A 246 3.42 6.79 19.21
CA ARG A 246 2.56 6.84 18.02
C ARG A 246 2.23 5.45 17.47
N ILE A 247 3.18 4.53 17.42
CA ILE A 247 2.94 3.15 16.97
C ILE A 247 2.00 2.44 17.94
N THR A 248 2.23 2.57 19.24
CA THR A 248 1.36 1.98 20.27
C THR A 248 -0.06 2.52 20.19
N THR A 249 -0.21 3.82 19.96
CA THR A 249 -1.53 4.46 19.76
C THR A 249 -2.21 3.90 18.51
N TRP A 250 -1.50 3.77 17.40
CA TRP A 250 -2.05 3.20 16.16
C TRP A 250 -2.48 1.73 16.30
N LEU A 251 -1.76 0.93 17.10
CA LEU A 251 -2.11 -0.47 17.38
C LEU A 251 -3.34 -0.62 18.28
N THR A 252 -3.61 0.36 19.15
CA THR A 252 -4.68 0.31 20.15
C THR A 252 -5.95 1.05 19.73
N THR A 253 -5.86 1.95 18.76
CA THR A 253 -7.02 2.70 18.25
C THR A 253 -7.92 1.79 17.41
N PRO A 254 -9.22 1.66 17.75
CA PRO A 254 -10.18 0.93 16.93
C PRO A 254 -10.28 1.56 15.54
N ARG A 255 -10.07 0.78 14.48
CA ARG A 255 -9.94 1.30 13.09
C ARG A 255 -11.25 1.64 12.38
N VAL A 256 -12.38 1.51 13.07
CA VAL A 256 -13.75 1.65 12.53
C VAL A 256 -14.08 3.07 12.03
N GLU A 257 -13.26 4.09 12.34
CA GLU A 257 -13.57 5.49 12.01
C GLU A 257 -12.81 6.08 10.80
N ALA A 258 -11.73 5.44 10.31
CA ALA A 258 -10.81 6.08 9.36
C ALA A 258 -11.28 6.06 7.89
N THR A 259 -12.20 5.16 7.53
CA THR A 259 -12.72 5.02 6.15
C THR A 259 -13.79 6.07 5.79
N ARG A 260 -14.18 6.96 6.72
CA ARG A 260 -15.16 8.03 6.47
C ARG A 260 -14.64 9.40 6.91
N ALA A 261 -13.65 9.93 6.19
CA ALA A 261 -13.47 11.38 6.06
C ALA A 261 -13.59 11.77 4.58
N PRO A 262 -14.26 12.88 4.26
CA PRO A 262 -15.17 12.94 3.13
C PRO A 262 -14.48 13.22 1.80
N ALA A 263 -14.91 12.50 0.75
CA ALA A 263 -14.70 12.83 -0.66
C ALA A 263 -15.28 14.21 -1.09
N GLY A 264 -15.78 15.02 -0.14
CA GLY A 264 -16.41 16.32 -0.40
C GLY A 264 -15.47 17.53 -0.46
N ALA A 265 -14.17 17.36 -0.19
CA ALA A 265 -13.22 18.48 -0.28
C ALA A 265 -12.92 18.90 -1.74
N GLU A 266 -13.11 18.00 -2.71
CA GLU A 266 -13.02 18.34 -4.13
C GLU A 266 -14.26 19.07 -4.64
N GLN A 267 -15.46 18.68 -4.19
CA GLN A 267 -16.70 19.36 -4.54
C GLN A 267 -16.78 20.77 -3.95
N SER A 268 -16.31 20.97 -2.71
CA SER A 268 -16.28 22.32 -2.12
C SER A 268 -15.29 23.28 -2.82
N ARG A 269 -14.21 22.76 -3.43
CA ARG A 269 -13.29 23.57 -4.27
C ARG A 269 -13.86 23.83 -5.67
N ALA A 270 -14.56 22.87 -6.25
CA ALA A 270 -15.25 23.04 -7.54
C ALA A 270 -16.39 24.06 -7.43
N ASP A 271 -17.20 23.99 -6.38
CA ASP A 271 -18.30 24.94 -6.16
C ASP A 271 -17.77 26.35 -5.90
N LEU A 272 -16.68 26.50 -5.12
CA LEU A 272 -16.07 27.80 -4.84
C LEU A 272 -15.43 28.43 -6.10
N SER A 273 -14.83 27.62 -6.97
CA SER A 273 -14.26 28.11 -8.24
C SER A 273 -15.34 28.50 -9.26
N VAL A 274 -16.47 27.79 -9.28
CA VAL A 274 -17.64 28.14 -10.11
C VAL A 274 -18.35 29.40 -9.59
N GLU A 275 -18.47 29.58 -8.28
CA GLU A 275 -19.01 30.81 -7.69
C GLU A 275 -18.11 32.03 -7.94
N LEU A 276 -16.79 31.87 -7.82
CA LEU A 276 -15.83 32.94 -8.11
C LEU A 276 -15.85 33.34 -9.58
N SER A 277 -15.92 32.39 -10.52
CA SER A 277 -16.09 32.70 -11.95
C SER A 277 -17.42 33.41 -12.27
N ARG A 278 -18.54 33.03 -11.61
CA ARG A 278 -19.81 33.75 -11.77
C ARG A 278 -19.76 35.18 -11.22
N ALA A 279 -19.08 35.39 -10.10
CA ALA A 279 -18.92 36.71 -9.49
C ALA A 279 -18.06 37.65 -10.36
N GLU A 280 -17.02 37.12 -11.04
CA GLU A 280 -16.20 37.90 -11.96
C GLU A 280 -16.94 38.24 -13.27
N LEU A 281 -17.74 37.32 -13.80
CA LEU A 281 -18.60 37.58 -14.97
C LEU A 281 -19.66 38.66 -14.68
N SER A 282 -20.27 38.64 -13.50
CA SER A 282 -21.24 39.67 -13.09
C SER A 282 -20.61 41.05 -12.89
N ARG A 283 -19.35 41.13 -12.44
CA ARG A 283 -18.61 42.39 -12.36
C ARG A 283 -18.25 42.95 -13.74
N GLY A 284 -17.86 42.08 -14.68
CA GLY A 284 -17.52 42.47 -16.05
C GLY A 284 -18.71 43.05 -16.84
N ASP A 285 -19.92 42.54 -16.60
CA ASP A 285 -21.13 43.04 -17.26
C ASP A 285 -21.65 44.36 -16.68
N ALA A 286 -21.46 44.58 -15.36
CA ALA A 286 -21.77 45.85 -14.73
C ALA A 286 -20.86 46.98 -15.23
N GLU A 287 -19.56 46.72 -15.43
CA GLU A 287 -18.61 47.69 -15.96
C GLU A 287 -18.91 48.06 -17.42
N ARG A 288 -19.27 47.09 -18.26
CA ARG A 288 -19.65 47.32 -19.67
C ARG A 288 -20.94 48.13 -19.80
N SER A 289 -21.90 47.93 -18.89
CA SER A 289 -23.13 48.72 -18.78
C SER A 289 -22.86 50.20 -18.45
N THR A 290 -21.95 50.46 -17.50
CA THR A 290 -21.56 51.84 -17.13
C THR A 290 -20.75 52.57 -18.21
N VAL A 291 -19.92 51.85 -18.98
CA VAL A 291 -19.13 52.45 -20.07
C VAL A 291 -20.00 52.76 -21.29
N ALA A 292 -21.01 51.93 -21.59
CA ALA A 292 -21.97 52.20 -22.66
C ALA A 292 -22.83 53.45 -22.36
N ARG A 293 -23.26 53.65 -21.10
CA ARG A 293 -24.03 54.84 -20.70
C ARG A 293 -23.25 56.16 -20.74
N ARG A 294 -21.92 56.12 -20.68
CA ARG A 294 -21.07 57.32 -20.74
C ARG A 294 -20.75 57.80 -22.17
N ARG A 295 -20.97 56.97 -23.19
CA ARG A 295 -20.74 57.37 -24.59
C ARG A 295 -21.90 58.12 -25.23
N ASP A 296 -23.12 57.97 -24.72
CA ASP A 296 -24.31 58.64 -25.27
C ASP A 296 -24.56 60.06 -24.70
N ALA A 297 -23.74 60.55 -23.77
CA ALA A 297 -23.97 61.81 -23.06
C ALA A 297 -22.98 62.95 -23.41
N GLY A 298 -22.17 62.80 -24.46
CA GLY A 298 -21.05 63.71 -24.73
C GLY A 298 -20.84 64.07 -26.20
N ASP A 299 -21.88 64.52 -26.91
CA ASP A 299 -21.70 65.26 -28.17
C ASP A 299 -22.73 66.39 -28.29
N SER A 300 -22.33 67.60 -27.88
CA SER A 300 -22.84 68.85 -28.44
C SER A 300 -21.90 70.02 -28.14
N GLY A 301 -21.14 70.41 -29.16
CA GLY A 301 -20.79 71.80 -29.51
C GLY A 301 -19.89 72.60 -28.57
N VAL A 302 -18.77 73.11 -29.10
CA VAL A 302 -18.64 74.52 -29.51
C VAL A 302 -17.34 74.72 -30.28
N VAL A 303 -17.47 75.51 -31.35
CA VAL A 303 -16.53 75.85 -32.42
C VAL A 303 -15.90 77.23 -32.16
N ARG A 304 -14.73 77.46 -32.80
CA ARG A 304 -13.99 78.72 -33.09
C ARG A 304 -12.94 79.17 -32.06
N SER A 305 -11.78 79.72 -32.43
CA SER A 305 -11.09 79.91 -33.72
C SER A 305 -9.76 80.63 -33.50
N ARG A 306 -8.78 80.38 -34.40
CA ARG A 306 -7.72 81.29 -34.92
C ARG A 306 -6.62 81.73 -33.93
N ASP A 307 -5.34 81.88 -34.27
CA ASP A 307 -4.59 81.93 -35.55
C ASP A 307 -3.05 81.89 -35.25
N PRO A 308 -2.09 82.09 -36.20
CA PRO A 308 -1.00 81.13 -36.46
C PRO A 308 0.43 81.73 -36.41
N ALA A 309 1.43 80.93 -36.83
CA ALA A 309 2.81 81.23 -37.30
C ALA A 309 3.83 80.29 -36.62
N ASP A 310 4.94 79.80 -37.19
CA ASP A 310 5.56 79.79 -38.52
C ASP A 310 6.85 78.92 -38.38
N SER A 311 7.44 78.50 -39.51
CA SER A 311 8.83 78.08 -39.74
C SER A 311 9.26 76.68 -39.26
N THR A 312 9.37 75.67 -40.15
CA THR A 312 10.39 75.36 -41.18
C THR A 312 11.63 74.59 -40.71
N VAL A 313 12.07 73.70 -41.61
CA VAL A 313 13.44 73.16 -41.83
C VAL A 313 13.72 71.70 -41.41
N HIS A 314 14.24 70.98 -42.41
CA HIS A 314 14.63 69.57 -42.56
C HIS A 314 16.20 69.50 -42.46
N PRO A 315 16.92 68.42 -42.87
CA PRO A 315 17.10 67.08 -42.34
C PRO A 315 18.59 66.77 -42.00
N SER A 316 18.92 65.46 -41.91
CA SER A 316 20.25 64.79 -41.80
C SER A 316 20.61 64.37 -40.38
N GLY A 317 21.16 63.19 -40.10
CA GLY A 317 21.63 62.08 -40.91
C GLY A 317 22.41 61.12 -39.99
N VAL A 318 22.91 60.04 -40.58
CA VAL A 318 24.01 59.17 -40.11
C VAL A 318 23.64 57.85 -39.40
N ARG A 319 24.20 56.80 -40.02
CA ARG A 319 24.19 55.35 -39.81
C ARG A 319 25.07 54.87 -38.62
N VAL A 320 25.00 53.54 -38.45
CA VAL A 320 26.03 52.57 -37.99
C VAL A 320 25.84 52.16 -36.52
N GLY A 321 25.80 50.89 -36.13
CA GLY A 321 25.98 49.61 -36.84
C GLY A 321 26.09 48.43 -35.86
N ALA A 322 26.22 47.22 -36.43
CA ALA A 322 26.68 45.93 -35.86
C ALA A 322 25.84 45.32 -34.71
N LYS A 323 25.21 44.13 -34.79
CA LYS A 323 25.53 42.78 -35.33
C LYS A 323 26.44 41.92 -34.43
N LYS A 324 25.82 40.85 -33.88
CA LYS A 324 26.31 39.49 -33.54
C LYS A 324 27.34 39.31 -32.40
N ALA A 325 27.02 38.43 -31.45
CA ALA A 325 27.25 36.98 -31.59
C ALA A 325 26.18 36.21 -30.82
#